data_AF-A0A1S2LGN1-F1
#
_entry.id   AF-A0A1S2LGN1-F1
#
_cell.length_a   1.000
_cell.length_b   1.000
_cell.length_c   1.000
_cell.angle_alpha   90.00
_cell.angle_beta   90.00
_cell.angle_gamma   90.00
#
_symmetry.space_group_name_H-M   'P 1'
#
loop_
_entity.id
_entity.type
_entity.pdbx_description
1 polymer ?
#
loop_
_entity_poly.entity_id
_entity_poly.type
_entity_poly.pdbx_seq_one_letter_code
_entity_poly.pdbx_strand_id
1 'polypeptide(L)'
;MKSLSDHAKKELYNALQGRESGVFIINGKLYSIEVENEDMELRSNLNDDLTKEIDEYPELKESLTRYLDNPDMKRYSGSELKSKRNGQRK
;
A
#
# COMPACT_ATOMS: atom_id res chain seq x y z
N MET A 1 -8.49 18.31 -5.63
CA MET A 1 -7.65 18.31 -4.40
C MET A 1 -6.58 19.36 -4.58
N LYS A 2 -6.27 20.19 -3.57
CA LYS A 2 -5.17 21.16 -3.69
C LYS A 2 -3.86 20.38 -3.59
N SER A 3 -3.02 20.46 -4.63
CA SER A 3 -1.67 19.91 -4.57
C SER A 3 -0.87 20.64 -3.47
N LEU A 4 -0.10 19.90 -2.68
CA LEU A 4 0.83 20.46 -1.72
C LEU A 4 2.00 21.10 -2.46
N SER A 5 2.56 22.18 -1.91
CA SER A 5 3.78 22.77 -2.46
C SER A 5 4.96 21.80 -2.28
N ASP A 6 5.94 21.86 -3.18
CA ASP A 6 7.12 20.99 -3.12
C ASP A 6 7.91 21.14 -1.81
N HIS A 7 7.87 22.35 -1.24
CA HIS A 7 8.43 22.63 0.07
C HIS A 7 7.74 21.82 1.18
N ALA A 8 6.40 21.81 1.18
CA ALA A 8 5.62 21.05 2.16
C ALA A 8 5.81 19.53 2.00
N LYS A 9 5.96 19.03 0.76
CA LYS A 9 6.27 17.61 0.51
C LYS A 9 7.62 17.22 1.13
N LYS A 10 8.65 18.06 0.96
CA LYS A 10 9.99 17.81 1.51
C LYS A 10 10.03 17.85 3.03
N GLU A 11 9.30 18.77 3.66
CA GLU A 11 9.17 18.82 5.12
C GLU A 11 8.46 17.58 5.68
N LEU A 12 7.38 17.13 5.04
CA LEU A 12 6.68 15.91 5.43
C LEU A 12 7.56 14.67 5.26
N TYR A 13 8.30 14.55 4.16
CA TYR A 13 9.24 13.46 3.94
C TYR A 13 10.33 13.39 5.02
N ASN A 14 10.90 14.55 5.40
CA ASN A 14 11.86 14.64 6.49
C ASN A 14 11.23 14.28 7.85
N ALA A 15 10.01 14.73 8.11
CA ALA A 15 9.28 14.40 9.33
C ALA A 15 8.92 12.90 9.42
N LEU A 16 8.72 12.24 8.28
CA LEU A 16 8.47 10.81 8.14
C LEU A 16 9.74 9.96 8.17
N GLN A 17 10.92 10.55 8.46
CA GLN A 17 12.21 9.86 8.47
C GLN A 17 12.52 9.16 7.14
N GLY A 18 12.12 9.77 6.02
CA GLY A 18 12.34 9.21 4.68
C GLY A 18 11.35 8.14 4.25
N ARG A 19 10.23 7.95 4.97
CA ARG A 19 9.16 7.05 4.54
C ARG A 19 8.18 7.77 3.60
N GLU A 20 7.74 7.05 2.58
CA GLU A 20 6.81 7.57 1.55
C GLU A 20 5.37 7.71 2.05
N SER A 21 5.03 7.05 3.16
CA SER A 21 3.73 7.16 3.81
C SER A 21 3.85 7.17 5.33
N GLY A 22 2.87 7.79 5.98
CA GLY A 22 2.77 7.86 7.43
C GLY A 22 1.33 7.88 7.90
N VAL A 23 1.10 7.25 9.05
CA VAL A 23 -0.22 7.17 9.67
C VAL A 23 -0.15 7.83 11.05
N PHE A 24 -1.07 8.75 11.30
CA PHE A 24 -1.15 9.53 12.53
C PHE A 24 -2.55 9.43 13.13
N ILE A 25 -2.64 9.48 14.47
CA ILE A 25 -3.92 9.56 15.17
C ILE A 25 -4.01 10.93 15.82
N ILE A 26 -5.01 11.73 15.40
CA ILE A 26 -5.28 13.05 15.96
C ILE A 26 -6.73 13.05 16.45
N ASN A 27 -6.96 13.32 17.73
CA ASN A 27 -8.28 13.32 18.37
C ASN A 27 -9.11 12.05 18.09
N GLY A 28 -8.46 10.88 18.13
CA GLY A 28 -9.11 9.59 17.87
C GLY A 28 -9.48 9.33 16.40
N LYS A 29 -9.08 10.21 15.47
CA LYS A 29 -9.25 10.01 14.03
C LYS A 29 -7.91 9.63 13.40
N LEU A 30 -7.95 8.61 12.53
CA LEU A 30 -6.82 8.12 11.77
C LEU A 30 -6.63 9.00 10.52
N TYR A 31 -5.43 9.53 10.35
CA TYR A 31 -5.02 10.30 9.17
C TYR A 31 -3.87 9.55 8.49
N SER A 32 -4.01 9.28 7.20
CA SER A 32 -2.92 8.76 6.35
C SER A 32 -2.41 9.86 5.44
N ILE A 33 -1.10 10.00 5.38
CA ILE A 33 -0.40 10.87 4.43
C ILE A 33 0.43 9.97 3.53
N GLU A 34 0.27 10.14 2.23
CA GLU A 34 1.05 9.49 1.18
C GLU A 34 1.72 10.60 0.37
N VAL A 35 3.05 10.54 0.28
CA VAL A 35 3.83 11.46 -0.54
C VAL A 35 3.99 10.81 -1.91
N GLU A 36 3.12 11.15 -2.84
CA GLU A 36 3.19 10.66 -4.22
C GLU A 36 4.34 11.40 -4.94
N ASN A 37 5.47 10.72 -5.09
CA ASN A 37 6.52 11.10 -6.03
C ASN A 37 6.12 10.54 -7.40
N GLU A 38 5.86 11.42 -8.37
CA GLU A 38 5.55 11.06 -9.76
C GLU A 38 6.79 10.54 -10.51
N ASP A 39 7.48 9.52 -9.97
CA ASP A 39 8.66 8.96 -10.64
C ASP A 39 8.40 7.51 -11.02
N MET A 40 8.12 7.33 -12.32
CA MET A 40 8.05 6.05 -13.05
C MET A 40 9.28 5.14 -12.86
N GLU A 41 10.37 5.63 -12.25
CA GLU A 41 11.62 4.89 -12.03
C GLU A 41 11.56 3.85 -10.89
N LEU A 42 10.61 3.94 -9.95
CA LEU A 42 10.51 2.97 -8.84
C LEU A 42 10.16 1.54 -9.29
N ARG A 43 9.58 1.37 -10.49
CA ARG A 43 9.18 0.05 -10.99
C ARG A 43 10.34 -0.88 -11.35
N SER A 44 11.53 -0.36 -11.67
CA SER A 44 12.69 -1.21 -11.96
C SER A 44 13.36 -1.72 -10.68
N ASN A 45 13.42 -0.90 -9.63
CA ASN A 45 14.01 -1.26 -8.33
C ASN A 45 13.11 -2.18 -7.49
N LEU A 46 11.79 -2.13 -7.70
CA LEU A 46 10.82 -3.00 -7.00
C LEU A 46 11.03 -4.50 -7.27
N ASN A 47 11.52 -4.90 -8.45
CA ASN A 47 11.66 -6.33 -8.77
C ASN A 47 12.77 -7.03 -7.96
N ASP A 48 13.88 -6.32 -7.71
CA ASP A 48 14.98 -6.83 -6.89
C ASP A 48 14.62 -6.86 -5.40
N ASP A 49 13.78 -5.92 -4.95
CA ASP A 49 13.32 -5.83 -3.55
C ASP A 49 12.24 -6.88 -3.23
N LEU A 50 11.28 -7.10 -4.14
CA LEU A 50 10.18 -8.05 -3.94
C LEU A 50 10.67 -9.50 -3.84
N THR A 51 11.68 -9.87 -4.64
CA THR A 51 12.22 -11.24 -4.59
C THR A 51 12.90 -11.51 -3.24
N LYS A 52 13.63 -10.52 -2.72
CA LYS A 52 14.24 -10.60 -1.39
C LYS A 52 13.20 -10.63 -0.29
N GLU A 53 12.18 -9.76 -0.36
CA GLU A 53 11.09 -9.75 0.62
C GLU A 53 10.36 -11.10 0.67
N ILE A 54 10.08 -11.73 -0.48
CA ILE A 54 9.44 -13.05 -0.53
C ILE A 54 10.33 -14.13 0.12
N ASP A 55 11.64 -14.08 -0.07
CA ASP A 55 12.54 -15.06 0.55
C ASP A 55 12.80 -14.78 2.04
N GLU A 56 12.77 -13.51 2.46
CA GLU A 56 12.91 -13.09 3.86
C GLU A 56 11.68 -13.44 4.71
N TYR A 57 10.49 -13.49 4.10
CA TYR A 57 9.22 -13.79 4.78
C TYR A 57 8.59 -15.10 4.28
N PRO A 58 8.85 -16.24 4.95
CA PRO A 58 8.29 -17.55 4.56
C PRO A 58 6.75 -17.58 4.50
N GLU A 59 6.09 -16.83 5.39
CA GLU A 59 4.62 -16.72 5.44
C GLU A 59 4.07 -16.03 4.18
N LEU A 60 4.78 -15.02 3.67
CA LEU A 60 4.42 -14.33 2.43
C LEU A 60 4.58 -15.28 1.24
N LYS A 61 5.71 -16.01 1.17
CA LYS A 61 5.95 -17.03 0.16
C LYS A 61 4.89 -18.12 0.15
N GLU A 62 4.51 -18.61 1.32
CA GLU A 62 3.47 -19.62 1.45
C GLU A 62 2.10 -19.09 1.01
N SER A 63 1.73 -17.88 1.44
CA SER A 63 0.48 -17.22 1.03
C SER A 63 0.39 -17.03 -0.48
N LEU A 64 1.46 -16.54 -1.12
CA LEU A 64 1.55 -16.36 -2.56
C LEU A 64 1.50 -17.71 -3.31
N THR A 65 2.16 -18.73 -2.78
CA THR A 65 2.14 -20.09 -3.37
C THR A 65 0.73 -20.68 -3.30
N ARG A 66 0.05 -20.60 -2.16
CA ARG A 66 -1.35 -21.03 -2.03
C ARG A 66 -2.26 -20.32 -3.03
N TYR A 67 -2.01 -19.04 -3.30
CA TYR A 67 -2.77 -18.31 -4.30
C TYR A 67 -2.52 -18.82 -5.73
N LEU A 68 -1.28 -19.15 -6.07
CA LEU A 68 -0.92 -19.72 -7.37
C LEU A 68 -1.48 -21.14 -7.56
N ASP A 69 -1.46 -21.95 -6.49
CA ASP A 69 -1.95 -23.33 -6.48
C ASP A 69 -3.47 -23.44 -6.60
N ASN A 70 -4.21 -22.34 -6.40
CA ASN A 70 -5.67 -22.30 -6.47
C ASN A 70 -6.14 -21.32 -7.56
N PRO A 71 -6.01 -21.67 -8.85
CA PRO A 71 -6.37 -20.80 -9.97
C PRO A 71 -7.86 -20.44 -9.99
N ASP A 72 -8.71 -21.29 -9.41
CA ASP A 72 -10.16 -21.09 -9.30
C ASP A 72 -10.55 -20.12 -8.18
N MET A 73 -9.59 -19.67 -7.36
CA MET A 73 -9.85 -18.75 -6.26
C MET A 73 -10.38 -17.43 -6.79
N LYS A 74 -11.61 -17.10 -6.40
CA LYS A 74 -12.31 -15.90 -6.90
C LYS A 74 -11.62 -14.64 -6.38
N ARG A 75 -11.05 -13.88 -7.32
CA ARG A 75 -10.40 -12.59 -7.04
C ARG A 75 -11.48 -11.55 -6.80
N TYR A 76 -11.31 -10.76 -5.74
CA TYR A 76 -12.14 -9.60 -5.49
C TYR A 76 -11.25 -8.36 -5.41
N SER A 77 -11.59 -7.36 -6.18
CA SER A 77 -11.08 -6.01 -6.03
C SER A 77 -11.55 -5.40 -4.70
N GLY A 78 -10.81 -4.40 -4.22
CA GLY A 78 -11.20 -3.66 -3.01
C GLY A 78 -12.59 -3.01 -3.12
N SER A 79 -12.98 -2.59 -4.33
CA SER A 79 -14.32 -2.07 -4.63
C SER A 79 -15.40 -3.15 -4.52
N GLU A 80 -15.15 -4.37 -5.01
CA GLU A 80 -16.07 -5.51 -4.87
C GLU A 80 -16.25 -5.94 -3.42
N LEU A 81 -15.16 -5.99 -2.64
CA LEU A 81 -15.24 -6.27 -1.20
C LEU A 81 -16.03 -5.20 -0.46
N LYS A 82 -15.82 -3.92 -0.81
CA LYS A 82 -16.58 -2.79 -0.25
C LYS A 82 -18.07 -2.88 -0.60
N SER A 83 -18.38 -3.21 -1.85
CA SER A 83 -19.77 -3.40 -2.31
C SER A 83 -20.46 -4.58 -1.63
N LYS A 84 -19.80 -5.74 -1.50
CA LYS A 84 -20.34 -6.89 -0.76
C LYS A 84 -20.63 -6.57 0.70
N ARG A 85 -19.69 -5.92 1.38
CA ARG A 85 -19.84 -5.50 2.78
C ARG A 85 -20.99 -4.52 2.96
N ASN A 86 -21.20 -3.60 2.02
CA ASN A 86 -22.33 -2.68 2.08
C ASN A 86 -23.66 -3.35 1.74
N GLY A 87 -23.67 -4.34 0.84
CA GLY A 87 -24.85 -5.12 0.49
C GLY A 87 -25.39 -6.00 1.62
N GLN A 88 -24.52 -6.48 2.52
CA GLN A 88 -24.91 -7.26 3.70
C GLN A 88 -25.42 -6.42 4.88
N ARG A 89 -25.30 -5.09 4.81
CA ARG A 89 -25.75 -4.16 5.86
C ARG A 89 -27.12 -3.54 5.57
N LYS A 90 -27.77 -3.96 4.49
CA LYS A 90 -29.18 -3.65 4.17
C LYS A 90 -30.04 -4.84 4.54
#